data_AF-A0A2S4XWC2-F1
#
_entry.id   AF-A0A2S4XWC2-F1
#
_cell.length_a   1.000
_cell.length_b   1.000
_cell.length_c   1.000
_cell.angle_alpha   90.00
_cell.angle_beta   90.00
_cell.angle_gamma   90.00
#
_symmetry.space_group_name_H-M   'P 1'
#
loop_
_entity.id
_entity.type
_entity.pdbx_description
1 polymer ?
#
loop_
_entity_poly.entity_id
_entity_poly.type
_entity_poly.pdbx_seq_one_letter_code
_entity_poly.pdbx_strand_id
1 'polypeptide(L)'
;MPNERLATTGGYGRLLTGVAWAVLLLGLWVWGRGPADGQLPAATTGDVAAVGRPAFQELPGAIGPLPAARPTAVAVGALGMAHADVVPSRPGPRAGALPPPARESGDVVWDASGPQPGRPGVAVLTGRGDGPRRAAFAGLADVRAGETVRVARSDGSIAEFTVEDVRVRPAGRLGERQVREAHARGRAELRLVTGDGPRTVVSAYLTGVSGP
;
A
#
# COMPACT_ATOMS: atom_id res chain seq x y z
N MET A 1 -17.02 -16.56 65.93
CA MET A 1 -17.06 -16.41 64.46
C MET A 1 -16.66 -14.99 64.13
N PRO A 2 -15.49 -14.74 63.52
CA PRO A 2 -15.17 -13.45 62.93
C PRO A 2 -15.34 -13.48 61.41
N ASN A 3 -15.76 -12.33 60.89
CA ASN A 3 -16.21 -12.08 59.54
C ASN A 3 -15.17 -11.23 58.80
N GLU A 4 -15.15 -11.36 57.46
CA GLU A 4 -14.70 -10.35 56.49
C GLU A 4 -13.17 -10.20 56.30
N ARG A 5 -12.59 -10.88 55.30
CA ARG A 5 -12.43 -10.48 53.88
C ARG A 5 -11.38 -9.37 53.66
N LEU A 6 -10.21 -9.86 53.26
CA LEU A 6 -9.14 -9.32 52.42
C LEU A 6 -9.26 -7.85 51.95
N ALA A 7 -8.26 -7.08 52.42
CA ALA A 7 -7.87 -5.80 51.88
C ALA A 7 -7.39 -5.90 50.41
N THR A 8 -7.70 -4.83 49.70
CA THR A 8 -7.41 -4.51 48.31
C THR A 8 -5.91 -4.50 47.99
N THR A 9 -5.50 -4.97 46.81
CA THR A 9 -4.26 -4.52 46.16
C THR A 9 -4.49 -4.41 44.66
N GLY A 10 -4.62 -3.16 44.20
CA GLY A 10 -4.78 -2.80 42.81
C GLY A 10 -3.45 -2.51 42.12
N GLY A 11 -3.50 -2.57 40.78
CA GLY A 11 -3.13 -1.39 39.99
C GLY A 11 -1.74 -1.30 39.36
N TYR A 12 -0.78 -2.18 39.65
CA TYR A 12 0.57 -2.04 39.08
C TYR A 12 0.76 -2.68 37.69
N GLY A 13 -0.11 -3.62 37.30
CA GLY A 13 0.00 -4.33 36.02
C GLY A 13 -0.34 -3.47 34.80
N ARG A 14 -1.30 -2.54 34.92
CA ARG A 14 -1.79 -1.71 33.79
C ARG A 14 -0.90 -0.51 33.48
N LEU A 15 -0.18 0.01 34.46
CA LEU A 15 0.74 1.14 34.26
C LEU A 15 2.01 0.69 33.52
N LEU A 16 2.52 -0.51 33.82
CA LEU A 16 3.69 -1.07 33.15
C LEU A 16 3.39 -1.43 31.68
N THR A 17 2.18 -1.89 31.36
CA THR A 17 1.80 -2.15 29.97
C THR A 17 1.72 -0.85 29.17
N GLY A 18 1.16 0.22 29.75
CA GLY A 18 1.06 1.52 29.08
C GLY A 18 2.42 2.10 28.71
N VAL A 19 3.40 2.01 29.62
CA VAL A 19 4.77 2.48 29.36
C VAL A 19 5.47 1.62 28.31
N ALA A 20 5.30 0.29 28.36
CA ALA A 20 5.86 -0.61 27.35
C ALA A 20 5.32 -0.30 25.94
N TRP A 21 4.00 -0.06 25.82
CA TRP A 21 3.38 0.34 24.56
C TRP A 21 3.82 1.74 24.10
N ALA A 22 3.98 2.70 25.02
CA ALA A 22 4.45 4.03 24.68
C ALA A 22 5.89 4.03 24.17
N VAL A 23 6.79 3.24 24.78
CA VAL A 23 8.18 3.10 24.32
C VAL A 23 8.23 2.38 22.96
N LEU A 24 7.38 1.37 22.75
CA LEU A 24 7.32 0.64 21.49
C LEU A 24 6.79 1.51 20.34
N LEU A 25 5.75 2.31 20.59
CA LEU A 25 5.21 3.28 19.62
C LEU A 25 6.18 4.44 19.37
N LEU A 26 6.90 4.91 20.40
CA LEU A 26 7.92 5.95 20.25
C LEU A 26 9.12 5.44 19.44
N GLY A 27 9.56 4.20 19.67
CA GLY A 27 10.59 3.54 18.87
C GLY A 27 10.18 3.41 17.40
N LEU A 28 8.93 3.00 17.15
CA LEU A 28 8.39 2.91 15.80
C LEU A 28 8.28 4.28 15.11
N TRP A 29 7.92 5.32 15.87
CA TRP A 29 7.83 6.69 15.35
C TRP A 29 9.18 7.34 15.08
N VAL A 30 10.18 7.10 15.94
CA VAL A 30 11.56 7.57 15.72
C VAL A 30 12.22 6.80 14.58
N TRP A 31 11.90 5.52 14.39
CA TRP A 31 12.41 4.77 13.24
C TRP A 31 11.77 5.20 11.90
N GLY A 32 10.53 5.71 11.93
CA GLY A 32 9.89 6.40 10.80
C GLY A 32 10.40 7.83 10.54
N ARG A 33 11.25 8.37 11.42
CA ARG A 33 11.96 9.63 11.24
C ARG A 33 13.38 9.31 10.77
N GLY A 34 13.59 9.26 9.46
CA GLY A 34 14.95 9.24 8.91
C GLY A 34 15.79 10.39 9.50
N PRO A 35 17.12 10.24 9.61
CA PRO A 35 17.96 11.29 10.15
C PRO A 35 17.78 12.55 9.30
N ALA A 36 17.21 13.59 9.89
CA ALA A 36 17.43 14.94 9.43
C ALA A 36 18.85 15.31 9.84
N ASP A 37 19.83 14.76 9.13
CA ASP A 37 21.21 15.20 9.25
C ASP A 37 21.27 16.62 8.73
N GLY A 38 21.37 17.54 9.68
CA GLY A 38 21.81 18.90 9.40
C GLY A 38 23.19 18.82 8.75
N GLN A 39 23.26 19.20 7.49
CA GLN A 39 24.51 19.65 6.90
C GLN A 39 24.21 20.87 6.04
N LEU A 40 24.58 22.04 6.57
CA LEU A 40 24.90 23.19 5.75
C LEU A 40 26.33 22.99 5.24
N PRO A 41 26.59 22.95 3.93
CA PRO A 41 27.84 23.45 3.39
C PRO A 41 27.66 24.92 3.05
N ALA A 42 28.59 25.71 3.57
CA ALA A 42 28.83 27.08 3.18
C ALA A 42 28.96 27.20 1.65
N ALA A 43 28.53 28.35 1.15
CA ALA A 43 28.72 28.77 -0.23
C ALA A 43 30.20 28.61 -0.66
N THR A 44 30.41 27.99 -1.82
CA THR A 44 31.55 28.28 -2.67
C THR A 44 31.07 28.25 -4.12
N THR A 45 31.13 29.45 -4.70
CA THR A 45 31.13 29.84 -6.10
C THR A 45 31.29 28.71 -7.13
N GLY A 46 30.34 28.65 -8.08
CA GLY A 46 30.57 28.06 -9.39
C GLY A 46 29.50 27.06 -9.83
N ASP A 47 28.32 27.53 -10.22
CA ASP A 47 27.85 27.43 -11.61
C ASP A 47 26.41 27.95 -11.74
N VAL A 48 26.28 29.04 -12.48
CA VAL A 48 25.00 29.58 -12.94
C VAL A 48 24.60 28.77 -14.17
N ALA A 49 24.16 27.53 -14.00
CA ALA A 49 23.67 26.70 -15.11
C ALA A 49 22.73 25.55 -14.67
N ALA A 50 21.71 25.83 -13.85
CA ALA A 50 20.59 24.90 -13.68
C ALA A 50 19.29 25.62 -13.28
N VAL A 51 18.95 26.70 -13.99
CA VAL A 51 17.58 27.23 -13.96
C VAL A 51 16.72 26.32 -14.85
N GLY A 52 15.79 25.58 -14.25
CA GLY A 52 14.56 25.20 -14.95
C GLY A 52 14.28 23.73 -15.25
N ARG A 53 14.92 22.75 -14.59
CA ARG A 53 14.26 21.44 -14.47
C ARG A 53 13.42 21.44 -13.21
N PRO A 54 12.08 21.25 -13.27
CA PRO A 54 11.37 20.83 -12.07
C PRO A 54 12.11 19.61 -11.54
N ALA A 55 12.30 19.53 -10.23
CA ALA A 55 12.84 18.34 -9.59
C ALA A 55 11.88 17.18 -9.91
N PHE A 56 12.09 16.51 -11.05
CA PHE A 56 11.58 15.17 -11.27
C PHE A 56 12.30 14.37 -10.21
N GLN A 57 11.59 14.14 -9.12
CA GLN A 57 12.02 13.23 -8.08
C GLN A 57 12.27 11.90 -8.79
N GLU A 58 13.53 11.49 -8.91
CA GLU A 58 13.86 10.23 -9.56
C GLU A 58 13.16 9.11 -8.80
N LEU A 59 12.29 8.37 -9.49
CA LEU A 59 11.60 7.25 -8.88
C LEU A 59 12.63 6.15 -8.54
N PRO A 60 12.49 5.46 -7.40
CA PRO A 60 13.39 4.38 -7.02
C PRO A 60 13.48 3.28 -8.09
N GLY A 61 14.65 2.66 -8.20
CA GLY A 61 14.87 1.54 -9.11
C GLY A 61 13.98 0.35 -8.78
N ALA A 62 13.50 -0.35 -9.80
CA ALA A 62 12.76 -1.60 -9.60
C ALA A 62 13.68 -2.71 -9.07
N ILE A 63 13.19 -3.53 -8.15
CA ILE A 63 13.92 -4.70 -7.66
C ILE A 63 13.46 -5.99 -8.37
N GLY A 64 14.22 -7.07 -8.17
CA GLY A 64 13.88 -8.39 -8.68
C GLY A 64 12.56 -8.92 -8.12
N PRO A 65 11.83 -9.77 -8.87
CA PRO A 65 10.60 -10.40 -8.38
C PRO A 65 10.83 -11.28 -7.14
N LEU A 66 9.79 -11.40 -6.32
CA LEU A 66 9.76 -12.17 -5.09
C LEU A 66 9.27 -13.62 -5.32
N PRO A 67 9.48 -14.52 -4.34
CA PRO A 67 8.80 -15.82 -4.28
C PRO A 67 7.27 -15.70 -4.34
N ALA A 68 6.55 -16.82 -4.48
CA ALA A 68 5.09 -16.78 -4.50
C ALA A 68 4.55 -16.68 -3.07
N ALA A 69 3.73 -15.67 -2.77
CA ALA A 69 2.99 -15.55 -1.52
C ALA A 69 1.70 -14.76 -1.74
N ARG A 70 0.59 -15.17 -1.13
CA ARG A 70 -0.71 -14.53 -1.33
C ARG A 70 -0.75 -13.17 -0.61
N PRO A 71 -1.42 -12.15 -1.16
CA PRO A 71 -1.65 -10.92 -0.41
C PRO A 71 -2.65 -11.19 0.72
N THR A 72 -2.40 -10.58 1.88
CA THR A 72 -3.27 -10.66 3.06
C THR A 72 -3.84 -9.30 3.43
N ALA A 73 -3.08 -8.24 3.21
CA ALA A 73 -3.53 -6.87 3.43
C ALA A 73 -2.80 -5.88 2.49
N VAL A 74 -3.39 -4.70 2.30
CA VAL A 74 -2.80 -3.59 1.57
C VAL A 74 -2.88 -2.30 2.39
N ALA A 75 -1.86 -1.47 2.27
CA ALA A 75 -1.80 -0.12 2.82
C ALA A 75 -1.40 0.87 1.74
N VAL A 76 -2.09 2.02 1.71
CA VAL A 76 -1.86 3.11 0.77
C VAL A 76 -1.79 4.41 1.57
N GLY A 77 -0.56 4.86 1.86
CA GLY A 77 -0.31 6.02 2.73
C GLY A 77 -0.95 7.30 2.20
N ALA A 78 -0.88 7.53 0.89
CA ALA A 78 -1.50 8.67 0.20
C ALA A 78 -3.01 8.80 0.43
N LEU A 79 -3.69 7.68 0.72
CA LEU A 79 -5.14 7.64 0.97
C LEU A 79 -5.48 7.69 2.47
N GLY A 80 -4.48 7.75 3.35
CA GLY A 80 -4.67 7.51 4.79
C GLY A 80 -5.13 6.09 5.12
N MET A 81 -5.02 5.16 4.17
CA MET A 81 -5.35 3.75 4.37
C MET A 81 -4.14 3.04 4.98
N ALA A 82 -4.15 2.88 6.30
CA ALA A 82 -3.12 2.13 7.00
C ALA A 82 -3.26 0.61 6.83
N HIS A 83 -4.49 0.11 6.64
CA HIS A 83 -4.78 -1.33 6.51
C HIS A 83 -6.12 -1.57 5.83
N ALA A 84 -6.13 -2.48 4.85
CA ALA A 84 -7.31 -3.04 4.23
C ALA A 84 -7.07 -4.53 3.96
N ASP A 85 -7.99 -5.39 4.39
CA ASP A 85 -7.87 -6.83 4.19
C ASP A 85 -7.99 -7.17 2.70
N VAL A 86 -7.15 -8.09 2.24
CA VAL A 86 -7.16 -8.56 0.85
C VAL A 86 -7.71 -9.97 0.78
N VAL A 87 -8.82 -10.13 0.06
CA VAL A 87 -9.45 -11.43 -0.18
C VAL A 87 -9.24 -11.86 -1.64
N PRO A 88 -9.05 -13.17 -1.91
CA PRO A 88 -8.95 -13.64 -3.28
C PRO A 88 -10.30 -13.55 -4.00
N SER A 89 -10.27 -13.20 -5.28
CA SER A 89 -11.45 -13.21 -6.14
C SER A 89 -12.02 -14.63 -6.24
N ARG A 90 -13.34 -14.74 -6.23
CA ARG A 90 -14.01 -15.96 -6.67
C ARG A 90 -14.00 -16.01 -8.21
N PRO A 91 -13.94 -17.21 -8.82
CA PRO A 91 -14.13 -17.35 -10.25
C PRO A 91 -15.42 -16.66 -10.68
N GLY A 92 -15.29 -15.68 -11.59
CA GLY A 92 -16.43 -14.95 -12.12
C GLY A 92 -17.18 -15.74 -13.20
N PRO A 93 -18.39 -15.31 -13.58
CA PRO A 93 -19.18 -15.95 -14.64
C PRO A 93 -18.55 -15.78 -16.04
N ARG A 94 -17.63 -14.82 -16.20
CA ARG A 94 -16.92 -14.54 -17.44
C ARG A 94 -15.41 -14.67 -17.22
N ALA A 95 -14.77 -15.51 -18.02
CA ALA A 95 -13.32 -15.64 -18.00
C ALA A 95 -12.63 -14.32 -18.34
N GLY A 96 -11.62 -13.97 -17.55
CA GLY A 96 -10.85 -12.74 -17.72
C GLY A 96 -11.51 -11.48 -17.17
N ALA A 97 -12.71 -11.59 -16.59
CA ALA A 97 -13.36 -10.46 -15.94
C ALA A 97 -12.52 -9.93 -14.77
N LEU A 98 -12.46 -8.61 -14.57
CA LEU A 98 -11.89 -8.07 -13.32
C LEU A 98 -12.83 -8.37 -12.15
N PRO A 99 -12.30 -8.74 -10.97
CA PRO A 99 -13.15 -9.01 -9.83
C PRO A 99 -13.91 -7.74 -9.43
N PRO A 100 -15.22 -7.86 -9.13
CA PRO A 100 -15.95 -6.73 -8.57
C PRO A 100 -15.33 -6.34 -7.21
N PRO A 101 -15.42 -5.07 -6.81
CA PRO A 101 -14.97 -4.65 -5.49
C PRO A 101 -15.80 -5.36 -4.42
N ALA A 102 -15.21 -5.55 -3.24
CA ALA A 102 -15.90 -6.21 -2.13
C ALA A 102 -17.17 -5.45 -1.73
N ARG A 103 -18.19 -6.19 -1.31
CA ARG A 103 -19.44 -5.58 -0.81
C ARG A 103 -19.26 -4.95 0.56
N GLU A 104 -18.49 -5.61 1.42
CA GLU A 104 -18.14 -5.10 2.74
C GLU A 104 -17.24 -3.86 2.62
N SER A 105 -17.29 -2.99 3.61
CA SER A 105 -16.56 -1.73 3.57
C SER A 105 -15.18 -1.93 4.19
N GLY A 106 -14.13 -1.83 3.37
CA GLY A 106 -12.73 -1.93 3.80
C GLY A 106 -11.97 -3.06 3.12
N ASP A 107 -12.67 -3.99 2.50
CA ASP A 107 -12.08 -5.14 1.84
C ASP A 107 -11.64 -4.81 0.41
N VAL A 108 -10.51 -5.38 0.02
CA VAL A 108 -9.93 -5.32 -1.33
C VAL A 108 -9.93 -6.72 -1.93
N VAL A 109 -10.29 -6.83 -3.20
CA VAL A 109 -10.34 -8.12 -3.89
C VAL A 109 -9.15 -8.25 -4.82
N TRP A 110 -8.34 -9.30 -4.64
CA TRP A 110 -7.24 -9.63 -5.54
C TRP A 110 -7.71 -10.52 -6.69
N ASP A 111 -7.35 -10.20 -7.94
CA ASP A 111 -7.56 -11.07 -9.10
C ASP A 111 -6.64 -12.30 -9.02
N ALA A 112 -7.17 -13.37 -8.44
CA ALA A 112 -6.44 -14.61 -8.18
C ALA A 112 -6.17 -15.44 -9.46
N SER A 113 -6.67 -15.01 -10.63
CA SER A 113 -6.29 -15.57 -11.92
C SER A 113 -4.94 -15.04 -12.43
N GLY A 114 -4.46 -13.93 -11.83
CA GLY A 114 -3.18 -13.31 -12.12
C GLY A 114 -2.06 -13.68 -11.15
N PRO A 115 -0.88 -13.08 -11.31
CA PRO A 115 0.25 -13.29 -10.40
C PRO A 115 -0.07 -12.73 -9.00
N GLN A 116 0.59 -13.31 -7.99
CA GLN A 116 0.61 -12.73 -6.65
C GLN A 116 1.45 -11.44 -6.62
N PRO A 117 1.13 -10.45 -5.77
CA PRO A 117 1.96 -9.27 -5.61
C PRO A 117 3.42 -9.63 -5.28
N GLY A 118 4.33 -9.12 -6.12
CA GLY A 118 5.76 -9.38 -6.06
C GLY A 118 6.25 -10.38 -7.11
N ARG A 119 5.36 -11.16 -7.74
CA ARG A 119 5.73 -12.08 -8.83
C ARG A 119 5.82 -11.36 -10.17
N PRO A 120 6.54 -11.92 -11.17
CA PRO A 120 6.56 -11.36 -12.52
C PRO A 120 5.16 -11.21 -13.10
N GLY A 121 4.87 -10.05 -13.71
CA GLY A 121 3.57 -9.70 -14.28
C GLY A 121 2.79 -8.70 -13.42
N VAL A 122 1.49 -8.57 -13.73
CA VAL A 122 0.61 -7.56 -13.12
C VAL A 122 -0.35 -8.20 -12.13
N ALA A 123 -0.15 -7.96 -10.84
CA ALA A 123 -1.13 -8.28 -9.81
C ALA A 123 -2.20 -7.19 -9.76
N VAL A 124 -3.48 -7.55 -9.74
CA VAL A 124 -4.58 -6.58 -9.74
C VAL A 124 -5.36 -6.66 -8.43
N LEU A 125 -5.53 -5.51 -7.78
CA LEU A 125 -6.36 -5.32 -6.60
C LEU A 125 -7.53 -4.41 -6.98
N THR A 126 -8.76 -4.84 -6.70
CA THR A 126 -9.96 -4.03 -6.92
C THR A 126 -10.60 -3.63 -5.60
N GLY A 127 -11.04 -2.39 -5.53
CA GLY A 127 -11.65 -1.80 -4.33
C GLY A 127 -12.70 -0.78 -4.71
N ARG A 128 -13.54 -0.42 -3.74
CA ARG A 128 -14.57 0.59 -3.96
C ARG A 128 -13.95 1.99 -4.01
N GLY A 129 -14.28 2.78 -5.02
CA GLY A 129 -13.83 4.16 -5.23
C GLY A 129 -14.75 5.20 -4.60
N ASP A 130 -16.03 4.88 -4.45
CA ASP A 130 -17.04 5.74 -3.83
C ASP A 130 -17.60 5.16 -2.51
N GLY A 131 -18.34 5.97 -1.77
CA GLY A 131 -18.99 5.57 -0.53
C GLY A 131 -18.42 6.22 0.74
N PRO A 132 -18.94 5.85 1.93
CA PRO A 132 -18.46 6.42 3.19
C PRO A 132 -16.97 6.10 3.39
N ARG A 133 -16.31 6.77 4.37
CA ARG A 133 -14.87 6.71 4.69
C ARG A 133 -14.20 5.33 4.78
N ARG A 134 -14.94 4.24 4.67
CA ARG A 134 -14.47 2.84 4.64
C ARG A 134 -14.32 2.27 3.23
N ALA A 135 -14.55 3.03 2.17
CA ALA A 135 -14.26 2.58 0.81
C ALA A 135 -12.74 2.53 0.60
N ALA A 136 -12.20 1.34 0.34
CA ALA A 136 -10.76 1.10 0.29
C ALA A 136 -10.04 2.05 -0.69
N PHE A 137 -10.58 2.26 -1.89
CA PHE A 137 -9.95 3.10 -2.90
C PHE A 137 -10.65 4.45 -3.09
N ALA A 138 -11.32 4.95 -2.05
CA ALA A 138 -11.74 6.35 -2.03
C ALA A 138 -10.54 7.28 -2.17
N GLY A 139 -10.61 8.22 -3.12
CA GLY A 139 -9.51 9.15 -3.41
C GLY A 139 -8.37 8.55 -4.24
N LEU A 140 -8.52 7.35 -4.82
CA LEU A 140 -7.45 6.73 -5.62
C LEU A 140 -6.97 7.63 -6.79
N ALA A 141 -7.84 8.52 -7.29
CA ALA A 141 -7.50 9.47 -8.35
C ALA A 141 -6.53 10.57 -7.90
N ASP A 142 -6.39 10.79 -6.58
CA ASP A 142 -5.53 11.81 -5.99
C ASP A 142 -4.12 11.29 -5.67
N VAL A 143 -3.90 9.98 -5.82
CA VAL A 143 -2.58 9.35 -5.68
C VAL A 143 -1.63 9.90 -6.74
N ARG A 144 -0.36 10.06 -6.37
CA ARG A 144 0.68 10.63 -7.24
C ARG A 144 1.80 9.63 -7.49
N ALA A 145 2.52 9.80 -8.59
CA ALA A 145 3.75 9.07 -8.83
C ALA A 145 4.75 9.33 -7.68
N GLY A 146 5.48 8.29 -7.27
CA GLY A 146 6.39 8.31 -6.12
C GLY A 146 5.75 7.87 -4.80
N GLU A 147 4.42 7.86 -4.69
CA GLU A 147 3.73 7.35 -3.51
C GLU A 147 3.94 5.84 -3.33
N THR A 148 3.94 5.38 -2.08
CA THR A 148 4.17 3.97 -1.74
C THR A 148 2.87 3.22 -1.48
N VAL A 149 2.75 2.03 -2.08
CA VAL A 149 1.75 1.01 -1.78
C VAL A 149 2.44 -0.17 -1.12
N ARG A 150 1.97 -0.60 0.05
CA ARG A 150 2.52 -1.76 0.76
C ARG A 150 1.54 -2.91 0.72
N VAL A 151 2.02 -4.10 0.39
CA VAL A 151 1.21 -5.31 0.37
C VAL A 151 1.81 -6.31 1.36
N ALA A 152 1.07 -6.60 2.43
CA ALA A 152 1.40 -7.68 3.35
C ALA A 152 1.11 -9.03 2.67
N ARG A 153 2.03 -9.97 2.83
CA ARG A 153 2.02 -11.26 2.13
C ARG A 153 1.94 -12.41 3.14
N SER A 154 1.46 -13.56 2.68
CA SER A 154 1.23 -14.74 3.51
C SER A 154 2.52 -15.40 4.03
N ASP A 155 3.67 -15.07 3.45
CA ASP A 155 5.00 -15.46 3.94
C ASP A 155 5.48 -14.55 5.09
N GLY A 156 4.68 -13.54 5.46
CA GLY A 156 4.97 -12.55 6.49
C GLY A 156 5.64 -11.29 5.93
N SER A 157 6.20 -11.35 4.73
CA SER A 157 6.89 -10.22 4.10
C SER A 157 5.91 -9.11 3.70
N ILE A 158 6.46 -7.92 3.47
CA ILE A 158 5.77 -6.75 2.94
C ILE A 158 6.45 -6.39 1.62
N ALA A 159 5.72 -6.50 0.52
CA ALA A 159 6.18 -5.98 -0.76
C ALA A 159 5.85 -4.48 -0.85
N GLU A 160 6.86 -3.68 -1.13
CA GLU A 160 6.72 -2.23 -1.31
C GLU A 160 6.73 -1.89 -2.80
N PHE A 161 5.67 -1.23 -3.24
CA PHE A 161 5.51 -0.77 -4.62
C PHE A 161 5.51 0.74 -4.67
N THR A 162 6.19 1.30 -5.66
CA THR A 162 6.15 2.73 -5.95
C THR A 162 5.19 2.99 -7.10
N VAL A 163 4.29 3.96 -6.92
CA VAL A 163 3.38 4.40 -7.97
C VAL A 163 4.16 5.08 -9.09
N GLU A 164 3.91 4.65 -10.33
CA GLU A 164 4.52 5.24 -11.53
C GLU A 164 3.53 6.03 -12.37
N ASP A 165 2.24 5.66 -12.35
CA ASP A 165 1.23 6.28 -13.21
C ASP A 165 -0.18 6.14 -12.61
N VAL A 166 -1.04 7.13 -12.85
CA VAL A 166 -2.44 7.14 -12.42
C VAL A 166 -3.31 7.54 -13.61
N ARG A 167 -4.26 6.67 -13.99
CA ARG A 167 -5.17 6.89 -15.10
C ARG A 167 -6.62 6.84 -14.65
N VAL A 168 -7.35 7.91 -14.88
CA VAL A 168 -8.82 7.94 -14.73
C VAL A 168 -9.46 7.85 -16.12
N ARG A 169 -10.40 6.92 -16.29
CA ARG A 169 -11.16 6.76 -17.53
C ARG A 169 -12.64 6.53 -17.23
N PRO A 170 -13.56 6.95 -18.12
CA PRO A 170 -14.96 6.59 -18.01
C PRO A 170 -15.14 5.07 -17.93
N ALA A 171 -16.19 4.62 -17.22
CA ALA A 171 -16.55 3.21 -17.15
C ALA A 171 -16.67 2.60 -18.57
N GLY A 172 -16.19 1.37 -18.75
CA GLY A 172 -16.22 0.66 -20.03
C GLY A 172 -15.21 1.13 -21.09
N ARG A 173 -14.48 2.24 -20.87
CA ARG A 173 -13.41 2.70 -21.78
C ARG A 173 -12.03 2.10 -21.47
N LEU A 174 -11.86 1.50 -20.29
CA LEU A 174 -10.64 0.81 -19.90
C LEU A 174 -10.89 -0.70 -19.87
N GLY A 175 -10.35 -1.40 -20.88
CA GLY A 175 -10.50 -2.83 -21.04
C GLY A 175 -9.70 -3.63 -19.99
N GLU A 176 -10.20 -4.82 -19.65
CA GLU A 176 -9.59 -5.69 -18.63
C GLU A 176 -8.19 -6.17 -19.03
N ARG A 177 -7.98 -6.39 -20.34
CA ARG A 177 -6.65 -6.68 -20.90
C ARG A 177 -5.68 -5.53 -20.65
N GLN A 178 -6.12 -4.30 -20.93
CA GLN A 178 -5.30 -3.10 -20.74
C GLN A 178 -4.90 -2.88 -19.27
N VAL A 179 -5.77 -3.26 -18.33
CA VAL A 179 -5.42 -3.23 -16.90
C VAL A 179 -4.30 -4.22 -16.57
N ARG A 180 -4.28 -5.41 -17.21
CA ARG A 180 -3.27 -6.45 -16.97
C ARG A 180 -2.02 -6.34 -17.84
N GLU A 181 -1.91 -5.31 -18.67
CA GLU A 181 -0.73 -5.08 -19.49
C GLU A 181 0.44 -4.60 -18.62
N ALA A 182 1.50 -5.40 -18.59
CA ALA A 182 2.74 -5.05 -17.92
C ALA A 182 3.46 -3.96 -18.72
N HIS A 183 3.97 -2.95 -18.03
CA HIS A 183 4.80 -1.92 -18.65
C HIS A 183 6.19 -2.45 -19.00
N ALA A 184 6.72 -3.40 -18.22
CA ALA A 184 8.01 -4.02 -18.47
C ALA A 184 7.95 -5.55 -18.35
N ARG A 185 8.63 -6.25 -19.26
CA ARG A 185 8.71 -7.72 -19.24
C ARG A 185 9.47 -8.19 -18.00
N GLY A 186 8.91 -9.19 -17.32
CA GLY A 186 9.54 -9.83 -16.15
C GLY A 186 9.49 -9.01 -14.85
N ARG A 187 8.99 -7.77 -14.90
CA ARG A 187 8.85 -6.90 -13.72
C ARG A 187 7.66 -7.35 -12.86
N ALA A 188 7.77 -7.15 -11.56
CA ALA A 188 6.65 -7.30 -10.63
C ALA A 188 5.89 -5.97 -10.54
N GLU A 189 4.67 -5.97 -11.05
CA GLU A 189 3.80 -4.80 -11.14
C GLU A 189 2.51 -5.01 -10.36
N LEU A 190 1.96 -3.91 -9.86
CA LEU A 190 0.70 -3.85 -9.13
C LEU A 190 -0.24 -2.86 -9.82
N ARG A 191 -1.53 -3.20 -9.86
CA ARG A 191 -2.59 -2.31 -10.28
C ARG A 191 -3.63 -2.21 -9.18
N LEU A 192 -3.89 -1.00 -8.72
CA LEU A 192 -5.06 -0.72 -7.88
C LEU A 192 -6.15 -0.15 -8.77
N VAL A 193 -7.36 -0.70 -8.69
CA VAL A 193 -8.43 -0.39 -9.63
C VAL A 193 -9.73 -0.11 -8.89
N THR A 194 -10.38 1.02 -9.17
CA THR A 194 -11.75 1.25 -8.70
C THR A 194 -12.75 0.42 -9.50
N GLY A 195 -13.68 -0.22 -8.80
CA GLY A 195 -14.68 -1.10 -9.39
C GLY A 195 -15.97 -0.41 -9.84
N ASP A 196 -16.25 0.76 -9.28
CA ASP A 196 -17.46 1.58 -9.41
C ASP A 196 -17.15 2.91 -10.13
N GLY A 197 -18.16 3.48 -10.78
CA GLY A 197 -18.07 4.79 -11.43
C GLY A 197 -16.97 4.88 -12.52
N PRO A 198 -16.35 6.06 -12.73
CA PRO A 198 -15.17 6.17 -13.57
C PRO A 198 -14.04 5.31 -12.99
N ARG A 199 -13.43 4.50 -13.86
CA ARG A 199 -12.37 3.57 -13.47
C ARG A 199 -11.07 4.33 -13.33
N THR A 200 -10.57 4.38 -12.10
CA THR A 200 -9.21 4.83 -11.77
C THR A 200 -8.31 3.62 -11.70
N VAL A 201 -7.14 3.72 -12.33
CA VAL A 201 -6.09 2.70 -12.28
C VAL A 201 -4.79 3.36 -11.85
N VAL A 202 -4.28 2.90 -10.71
CA VAL A 202 -2.94 3.24 -10.22
C VAL A 202 -2.02 2.11 -10.63
N SER A 203 -0.98 2.46 -11.37
CA SER A 203 0.11 1.57 -11.75
C SER A 203 1.26 1.77 -10.78
N ALA A 204 1.73 0.67 -10.19
CA ALA A 204 2.87 0.67 -9.31
C ALA A 204 3.78 -0.53 -9.61
N TYR A 205 5.03 -0.45 -9.18
CA TYR A 205 6.02 -1.49 -9.41
C TYR A 205 6.85 -1.75 -8.17
N LEU A 206 7.36 -2.98 -8.05
CA LEU A 206 8.09 -3.42 -6.87
C LEU A 206 9.44 -2.68 -6.75
N THR A 207 9.65 -2.04 -5.60
CA THR A 207 10.84 -1.24 -5.29
C THR A 207 11.49 -1.63 -3.97
N GLY A 208 10.81 -2.40 -3.13
CA GLY A 208 11.33 -2.83 -1.84
C GLY A 208 10.63 -4.07 -1.30
N VAL A 209 11.25 -4.66 -0.30
CA VAL A 209 10.66 -5.72 0.53
C VAL A 209 11.11 -5.50 1.98
N SER A 210 10.21 -5.74 2.92
CA SER A 210 10.47 -5.59 4.36
C SER A 210 9.74 -6.69 5.14
N GLY A 211 10.12 -6.95 6.39
CA GLY A 211 9.63 -8.13 7.10
C GLY A 211 10.29 -9.41 6.59
N PRO A 212 9.83 -10.60 7.00
CA PRO A 212 10.54 -11.87 6.81
C PRO A 212 10.83 -12.21 5.34
#